data_AF-M6AA67-F1
#
_entry.id   AF-M6AA67-F1
#
_cell.length_a   1.000
_cell.length_b   1.000
_cell.length_c   1.000
_cell.angle_alpha   90.00
_cell.angle_beta   90.00
_cell.angle_gamma   90.00
#
_symmetry.space_group_name_H-M   'P 1'
#
loop_
_entity.id
_entity.type
_entity.pdbx_description
1 polymer ?
#
loop_
_entity_poly.entity_id
_entity_poly.type
_entity_poly.pdbx_seq_one_letter_code
_entity_poly.pdbx_strand_id
1 'polypeptide(L)'
;MRIRKNRGGFSRLSFVFIFFIFVFATCKEEENLSPEQKSISQGKGLYLTNCSACHNQNPAMDGTIGPAIQGSNFELLKARIVEGTYPPSYTPKRTSRIMTRLPLTDEQIRNIEAFLNVPR
;
A
#
# COMPACT_ATOMS: atom_id res chain seq x y z
N MET A 1 9.77 -67.87 6.39
CA MET A 1 10.67 -66.74 6.74
C MET A 1 10.83 -65.86 5.51
N ARG A 2 10.48 -64.56 5.63
CA ARG A 2 10.44 -63.55 4.55
C ARG A 2 11.84 -63.10 4.13
N ILE A 3 12.05 -62.81 2.83
CA ILE A 3 12.87 -61.66 2.39
C ILE A 3 12.19 -61.01 1.17
N ARG A 4 11.54 -59.86 1.37
CA ARG A 4 10.98 -59.00 0.32
C ARG A 4 12.00 -57.88 0.06
N LYS A 5 12.52 -57.81 -1.17
CA LYS A 5 13.51 -56.82 -1.61
C LYS A 5 12.81 -55.48 -1.92
N ASN A 6 12.95 -54.49 -1.03
CA ASN A 6 12.51 -53.12 -1.29
C ASN A 6 13.47 -52.46 -2.31
N ARG A 7 12.96 -52.08 -3.48
CA ARG A 7 13.61 -51.16 -4.41
C ARG A 7 12.60 -50.12 -4.86
N GLY A 8 12.98 -48.84 -4.81
CA GLY A 8 12.28 -47.78 -5.54
C GLY A 8 12.02 -46.46 -4.81
N GLY A 9 12.85 -46.06 -3.84
CA GLY A 9 12.74 -44.77 -3.13
C GLY A 9 13.37 -43.57 -3.85
N PHE A 10 13.43 -43.54 -5.19
CA PHE A 10 14.09 -42.45 -5.94
C PHE A 10 13.12 -41.61 -6.80
N SER A 11 11.87 -42.05 -6.97
CA SER A 11 10.91 -41.38 -7.86
C SER A 11 10.17 -40.20 -7.22
N ARG A 12 10.24 -40.03 -5.88
CA ARG A 12 9.51 -38.96 -5.17
C ARG A 12 10.26 -37.66 -5.00
N LEU A 13 11.59 -37.66 -5.16
CA LEU A 13 12.42 -36.46 -5.00
C LEU A 13 12.45 -35.59 -6.27
N SER A 14 12.25 -36.18 -7.44
CA SER A 14 12.27 -35.46 -8.73
C SER A 14 11.03 -34.59 -8.96
N PHE A 15 9.88 -34.94 -8.36
CA PHE A 15 8.62 -34.22 -8.56
C PHE A 15 8.50 -32.94 -7.71
N VAL A 16 9.25 -32.84 -6.62
CA VAL A 16 9.23 -31.67 -5.72
C VAL A 16 10.05 -30.51 -6.32
N PHE A 17 11.10 -30.81 -7.09
CA PHE A 17 11.96 -29.79 -7.69
C PHE A 17 11.32 -29.09 -8.90
N ILE A 18 10.48 -29.81 -9.67
CA ILE A 18 9.78 -29.26 -10.84
C ILE A 18 8.65 -28.30 -10.43
N PHE A 19 8.02 -28.51 -9.27
CA PHE A 19 6.96 -27.63 -8.77
C PHE A 19 7.48 -26.28 -8.25
N PHE A 20 8.72 -26.25 -7.75
CA PHE A 20 9.36 -25.01 -7.27
C PHE A 20 9.79 -24.07 -8.40
N ILE A 21 10.06 -24.60 -9.61
CA ILE A 21 10.50 -23.81 -10.78
C ILE A 21 9.32 -23.07 -11.43
N PHE A 22 8.11 -23.65 -11.44
CA PHE A 22 6.93 -23.02 -12.03
C PHE A 22 6.42 -21.79 -11.26
N VAL A 23 6.73 -21.67 -9.97
CA VAL A 23 6.30 -20.53 -9.12
C VAL A 23 7.05 -19.24 -9.47
N PHE A 24 8.28 -19.31 -9.99
CA PHE A 24 9.04 -18.12 -10.38
C PHE A 24 8.73 -17.60 -11.78
N ALA A 25 8.01 -18.36 -12.62
CA ALA A 25 7.68 -17.94 -13.98
C ALA A 25 6.45 -17.02 -14.05
N THR A 26 5.70 -16.84 -12.96
CA THR A 26 4.64 -15.83 -12.86
C THR A 26 5.21 -14.50 -12.36
N CYS A 27 6.36 -14.09 -12.91
CA CYS A 27 6.91 -12.77 -12.67
C CYS A 27 6.03 -11.74 -13.38
N LYS A 28 5.08 -11.20 -12.60
CA LYS A 28 4.61 -9.81 -12.60
C LYS A 28 4.55 -9.18 -13.99
N GLU A 29 3.38 -9.19 -14.59
CA GLU A 29 3.04 -8.34 -15.72
C GLU A 29 3.34 -6.88 -15.33
N GLU A 30 4.41 -6.30 -15.88
CA GLU A 30 4.61 -4.86 -15.85
C GLU A 30 3.57 -4.27 -16.78
N GLU A 31 2.37 -4.05 -16.23
CA GLU A 31 1.34 -3.22 -16.85
C GLU A 31 2.02 -1.92 -17.30
N ASN A 32 1.97 -1.61 -18.59
CA ASN A 32 2.52 -0.38 -19.20
C ASN A 32 1.73 0.85 -18.72
N LEU A 33 1.78 1.11 -17.41
CA LEU A 33 1.16 2.25 -16.78
C LEU A 33 1.94 3.51 -17.14
N SER A 34 1.22 4.58 -17.43
CA SER A 34 1.82 5.91 -17.50
C SER A 34 2.46 6.27 -16.15
N PRO A 35 3.44 7.19 -16.13
CA PRO A 35 4.01 7.67 -14.88
C PRO A 35 2.97 8.14 -13.87
N GLU A 36 1.90 8.79 -14.33
CA GLU A 36 0.78 9.24 -13.50
C GLU A 36 0.01 8.07 -12.88
N GLN A 37 -0.35 7.07 -13.69
CA GLN A 37 -1.04 5.88 -13.20
C GLN A 37 -0.20 5.10 -12.18
N LYS A 38 1.12 5.06 -12.39
CA LYS A 38 2.06 4.48 -11.42
C LYS A 38 2.03 5.23 -10.10
N SER A 39 2.11 6.57 -10.11
CA SER A 39 2.03 7.39 -8.90
C SER A 39 0.70 7.21 -8.16
N ILE A 40 -0.42 7.18 -8.88
CA ILE A 40 -1.75 6.93 -8.30
C ILE A 40 -1.81 5.54 -7.66
N SER A 41 -1.31 4.50 -8.35
CA SER A 41 -1.30 3.12 -7.86
C SER A 41 -0.44 2.97 -6.60
N GLN A 42 0.76 3.55 -6.61
CA GLN A 42 1.65 3.61 -5.45
C GLN A 42 1.02 4.38 -4.29
N GLY A 43 0.38 5.52 -4.58
CA GLY A 43 -0.35 6.35 -3.62
C GLY A 43 -1.50 5.62 -2.95
N LYS A 44 -2.27 4.86 -3.74
CA LYS A 44 -3.36 4.00 -3.22
C LYS A 44 -2.81 2.95 -2.25
N GLY A 45 -1.72 2.28 -2.61
CA GLY A 45 -1.05 1.33 -1.72
C GLY A 45 -0.64 1.97 -0.40
N LEU A 46 0.06 3.11 -0.47
CA LEU A 46 0.48 3.87 0.71
C LEU A 46 -0.71 4.30 1.58
N TYR A 47 -1.78 4.79 0.97
CA TYR A 47 -3.00 5.21 1.66
C TYR A 47 -3.68 4.05 2.41
N LEU A 48 -3.84 2.92 1.73
CA LEU A 48 -4.48 1.75 2.33
C LEU A 48 -3.66 1.20 3.49
N THR A 49 -2.33 1.16 3.36
CA THR A 49 -1.44 0.65 4.41
C THR A 49 -1.33 1.59 5.61
N ASN A 50 -1.28 2.91 5.39
CA ASN A 50 -0.91 3.86 6.44
C ASN A 50 -2.04 4.76 6.94
N CYS A 51 -3.09 4.98 6.14
CA CYS A 51 -4.11 5.99 6.43
C CYS A 51 -5.49 5.38 6.73
N SER A 52 -5.84 4.27 6.05
CA SER A 52 -7.20 3.71 6.06
C SER A 52 -7.66 3.08 7.38
N ALA A 53 -6.75 2.91 8.35
CA ALA A 53 -7.11 2.45 9.68
C ALA A 53 -7.88 3.52 10.49
N CYS A 54 -7.62 4.80 10.22
CA CYS A 54 -8.28 5.93 10.88
C CYS A 54 -9.20 6.71 9.94
N HIS A 55 -8.76 6.90 8.69
CA HIS A 55 -9.54 7.51 7.62
C HIS A 55 -10.34 6.44 6.87
N ASN A 56 -11.37 6.85 6.14
CA ASN A 56 -12.17 5.90 5.36
C ASN A 56 -11.37 5.35 4.17
N GLN A 57 -11.60 4.10 3.75
CA GLN A 57 -11.00 3.57 2.52
C GLN A 57 -11.35 4.41 1.28
N ASN A 58 -12.54 5.00 1.26
CA ASN A 58 -12.89 6.08 0.34
C ASN A 58 -12.52 7.44 0.98
N PRO A 59 -11.46 8.13 0.53
CA PRO A 59 -11.00 9.38 1.14
C PRO A 59 -11.99 10.55 1.05
N ALA A 60 -13.06 10.43 0.25
CA ALA A 60 -14.13 11.42 0.19
C ALA A 60 -15.14 11.31 1.35
N MET A 61 -15.07 10.23 2.14
CA MET A 61 -15.94 10.00 3.30
C MET A 61 -15.15 10.13 4.60
N ASP A 62 -15.85 10.52 5.67
CA ASP A 62 -15.30 10.49 7.01
C ASP A 62 -15.00 9.03 7.43
N GLY A 63 -13.85 8.85 8.08
CA GLY A 63 -13.52 7.62 8.79
C GLY A 63 -14.07 7.63 10.21
N THR A 64 -13.80 6.56 10.95
CA THR A 64 -14.20 6.45 12.36
C THR A 64 -13.46 7.46 13.25
N ILE A 65 -12.22 7.80 12.89
CA ILE A 65 -11.34 8.70 13.65
C ILE A 65 -10.95 9.91 12.81
N GLY A 66 -10.46 9.67 11.60
CA GLY A 66 -9.97 10.69 10.69
C GLY A 66 -11.08 11.25 9.79
N PRO A 67 -11.07 12.56 9.46
CA PRO A 67 -12.05 13.15 8.55
C PRO A 67 -11.80 12.71 7.09
N ALA A 68 -12.73 13.05 6.19
CA ALA A 68 -12.51 13.00 4.75
C ALA A 68 -11.33 13.90 4.36
N ILE A 69 -10.42 13.38 3.53
CA ILE A 69 -9.18 14.04 3.12
C ILE A 69 -8.97 14.07 1.60
N GLN A 70 -10.00 13.72 0.82
CA GLN A 70 -9.99 13.89 -0.62
C GLN A 70 -9.57 15.32 -1.01
N GLY A 71 -8.73 15.43 -2.04
CA GLY A 71 -8.23 16.70 -2.57
C GLY A 71 -7.18 17.38 -1.71
N SER A 72 -6.66 16.73 -0.66
CA SER A 72 -5.57 17.31 0.14
C SER A 72 -4.30 17.41 -0.69
N ASN A 73 -3.65 18.58 -0.66
CA ASN A 73 -2.43 18.86 -1.41
C ASN A 73 -1.16 18.43 -0.65
N PHE A 74 -0.02 18.45 -1.35
CA PHE A 74 1.29 18.07 -0.81
C PHE A 74 1.66 18.84 0.45
N GLU A 75 1.44 20.16 0.49
CA GLU A 75 1.79 21.01 1.62
C GLU A 75 1.04 20.61 2.89
N LEU A 76 -0.28 20.46 2.78
CA LEU A 76 -1.12 20.00 3.88
C LEU A 76 -0.75 18.59 4.33
N LEU A 77 -0.53 17.69 3.37
CA LEU A 77 -0.17 16.30 3.66
C LEU A 77 1.18 16.21 4.37
N LYS A 78 2.20 16.94 3.91
CA LYS A 78 3.54 16.94 4.53
C LYS A 78 3.50 17.52 5.95
N ALA A 79 2.87 18.67 6.13
CA ALA A 79 2.68 19.28 7.45
C ALA A 79 1.95 18.33 8.40
N ARG A 80 0.88 17.69 7.94
CA ARG A 80 0.08 16.80 8.79
C ARG A 80 0.75 15.45 9.08
N ILE A 81 1.30 14.80 8.05
CA ILE A 81 1.82 13.43 8.13
C ILE A 81 3.21 13.40 8.76
N VAL A 82 4.12 14.29 8.34
CA VAL A 82 5.52 14.26 8.76
C VAL A 82 5.72 15.14 10.00
N GLU A 83 5.20 16.36 9.98
CA GLU A 83 5.47 17.36 11.02
C GLU A 83 4.43 17.30 12.17
N GLY A 84 3.24 16.76 11.91
CA GLY A 84 2.13 16.70 12.86
C GLY A 84 1.44 18.06 13.08
N THR A 85 1.67 19.01 12.19
CA THR A 85 1.18 20.40 12.22
C THR A 85 0.12 20.62 11.13
N TYR A 86 -0.24 21.87 10.89
CA TYR A 86 -1.07 22.31 9.77
C TYR A 86 -0.46 23.59 9.18
N PRO A 87 -0.61 23.84 7.86
CA PRO A 87 -0.25 25.12 7.27
C PRO A 87 -1.02 26.28 7.93
N PRO A 88 -0.44 27.49 8.03
CA PRO A 88 -1.07 28.62 8.73
C PRO A 88 -2.46 29.01 8.20
N SER A 89 -2.72 28.80 6.91
CA SER A 89 -3.98 29.11 6.24
C SER A 89 -5.04 28.01 6.37
N TYR A 90 -4.71 26.87 7.00
CA TYR A 90 -5.58 25.71 7.06
C TYR A 90 -6.30 25.58 8.41
N THR A 91 -7.63 25.52 8.37
CA THR A 91 -8.46 25.22 9.54
C THR A 91 -8.67 23.71 9.67
N PRO A 92 -8.23 23.07 10.77
CA PRO A 92 -8.41 21.63 10.97
C PRO A 92 -9.88 21.21 11.01
N LYS A 93 -10.22 20.14 10.30
CA LYS A 93 -11.59 19.58 10.26
C LYS A 93 -12.01 18.90 11.58
N ARG A 94 -11.05 18.53 12.42
CA ARG A 94 -11.26 17.89 13.74
C ARG A 94 -10.28 18.49 14.74
N THR A 95 -10.67 18.52 16.02
CA THR A 95 -9.86 19.08 17.12
C THR A 95 -8.90 18.06 17.73
N SER A 96 -9.06 16.78 17.42
CA SER A 96 -8.21 15.71 17.96
C SER A 96 -6.76 15.83 17.47
N ARG A 97 -5.82 15.41 18.31
CA ARG A 97 -4.38 15.33 17.99
C ARG A 97 -3.88 13.89 17.90
N ILE A 98 -4.79 12.96 17.60
CA ILE A 98 -4.55 11.51 17.67
C ILE A 98 -3.65 11.02 16.52
N MET A 99 -3.78 11.62 15.33
CA MET A 99 -2.99 11.21 14.17
C MET A 99 -1.50 11.39 14.46
N THR A 100 -0.79 10.27 14.52
CA THR A 100 0.65 10.19 14.74
C THR A 100 1.42 10.66 13.52
N ARG A 101 2.70 10.99 13.73
CA ARG A 101 3.62 11.30 12.63
C ARG A 101 4.06 10.01 11.95
N LEU A 102 4.15 10.03 10.63
CA LEU A 102 4.64 8.93 9.82
C LEU A 102 5.89 9.39 9.05
N PRO A 103 6.99 8.62 9.07
CA PRO A 103 8.24 9.00 8.42
C PRO A 103 8.19 8.70 6.92
N LEU A 104 7.25 9.32 6.19
CA LEU A 104 7.14 9.19 4.74
C LEU A 104 8.02 10.21 4.02
N THR A 105 8.59 9.81 2.88
CA THR A 105 9.37 10.68 2.02
C THR A 105 8.48 11.62 1.20
N ASP A 106 9.04 12.71 0.70
CA ASP A 106 8.30 13.65 -0.16
C ASP A 106 7.70 12.99 -1.42
N GLU A 107 8.40 12.00 -2.00
CA GLU A 107 7.87 11.22 -3.13
C GLU A 107 6.65 10.40 -2.73
N GLN A 108 6.69 9.74 -1.58
CA GLN A 108 5.56 8.98 -1.06
C GLN A 108 4.35 9.89 -0.77
N ILE A 109 4.59 11.09 -0.23
CA ILE A 109 3.53 12.08 0.00
C ILE A 109 2.92 12.55 -1.32
N ARG A 110 3.73 12.83 -2.36
CA ARG A 110 3.23 13.17 -3.70
C ARG A 110 2.41 12.05 -4.33
N ASN A 111 2.81 10.79 -4.14
CA ASN A 111 2.03 9.66 -4.60
C ASN A 111 0.66 9.59 -3.89
N ILE A 112 0.63 9.80 -2.57
CA ILE A 112 -0.63 9.89 -1.81
C ILE A 112 -1.50 11.04 -2.34
N GLU A 113 -0.93 12.23 -2.54
CA GLU A 113 -1.62 13.38 -3.14
C GLU A 113 -2.24 13.01 -4.50
N ALA A 114 -1.48 12.35 -5.39
CA ALA A 114 -1.98 11.91 -6.68
C ALA A 114 -3.21 11.01 -6.53
N PHE A 115 -3.18 10.04 -5.61
CA PHE A 115 -4.34 9.19 -5.32
C PHE A 115 -5.54 9.95 -4.72
N LEU A 116 -5.27 10.94 -3.85
CA LEU A 116 -6.31 11.78 -3.24
C LEU A 116 -6.91 12.80 -4.20
N ASN A 117 -6.36 13.00 -5.40
CA ASN A 117 -6.92 13.90 -6.41
C ASN A 117 -7.63 13.17 -7.55
N VAL A 118 -7.67 11.83 -7.53
CA VAL A 118 -8.48 11.04 -8.47
C VAL A 118 -9.97 11.34 -8.28
N PRO A 119 -10.73 11.73 -9.33
CA PRO A 119 -12.17 11.91 -9.26
C PRO A 119 -12.90 10.61 -8.83
N ARG A 120 -13.95 10.73 -8.02
CA ARG A 120 -14.78 9.59 -7.56
C ARG A 120 -16.25 9.92 -7.62
#